data_AF-A0A7U5JX56-F1
#
_entry.id   AF-A0A7U5JX56-F1
#
_cell.length_a   1.000
_cell.length_b   1.000
_cell.length_c   1.000
_cell.angle_alpha   90.00
_cell.angle_beta   90.00
_cell.angle_gamma   90.00
#
_symmetry.space_group_name_H-M   'P 1'
#
loop_
_entity.id
_entity.type
_entity.pdbx_description
1 polymer ?
#
loop_
_entity_poly.entity_id
_entity_poly.type
_entity_poly.pdbx_seq_one_letter_code
_entity_poly.pdbx_strand_id
1 'polypeptide(L)'
;MRLLLEINTLQTLGAVQSFSANSSAGTNEFQTMLTQLMAGDHLGPELAGTAEQLLSQGTNALPFSLPSRPAETAAAVMPDSAPVSSKTQFADIIKQAADTYQLPEKLIAAVIRQESNFKSNAVSRAGAAGLMQLMPGTAKHLGVTNPMDPQQNIMGGAKYLRKMLNQFGSNEMALAAYNAGPGNVKKYGGIPPFKETQNYVKKVMTYYSQMV
;
A
#
# COMPACT_ATOMS: atom_id res chain seq x y z
N MET A 1 -26.63 20.62 -0.45
CA MET A 1 -26.98 19.27 0.05
C MET A 1 -26.42 18.23 -0.91
N ARG A 2 -25.79 17.19 -0.34
CA ARG A 2 -25.51 15.82 -0.83
C ARG A 2 -25.70 15.40 -2.32
N LEU A 3 -24.66 14.69 -2.79
CA LEU A 3 -24.61 13.43 -3.57
C LEU A 3 -25.38 13.31 -4.90
N LEU A 4 -24.65 12.97 -5.98
CA LEU A 4 -24.83 11.67 -6.65
C LEU A 4 -23.63 11.29 -7.53
N LEU A 5 -23.31 10.01 -7.41
CA LEU A 5 -22.22 9.24 -7.96
C LEU A 5 -22.69 8.68 -9.31
N GLU A 6 -21.97 8.91 -10.41
CA GLU A 6 -22.16 8.10 -11.63
C GLU A 6 -20.83 7.51 -12.09
N ILE A 7 -20.78 6.19 -11.89
CA ILE A 7 -19.81 5.22 -12.36
C ILE A 7 -20.11 4.99 -13.84
N ASN A 8 -19.11 5.18 -14.71
CA ASN A 8 -19.20 4.71 -16.08
C ASN A 8 -17.94 3.90 -16.42
N THR A 9 -18.03 2.59 -16.19
CA THR A 9 -17.07 1.59 -16.67
C THR A 9 -17.83 0.41 -17.25
N LEU A 10 -18.36 0.58 -18.46
CA LEU A 10 -18.84 -0.51 -19.31
C LEU A 10 -18.01 -0.50 -20.59
N GLN A 11 -16.99 -1.36 -20.66
CA GLN A 11 -16.47 -1.92 -21.92
C GLN A 11 -15.37 -2.95 -21.61
N THR A 12 -15.77 -4.20 -21.30
CA THR A 12 -15.01 -5.38 -21.73
C THR A 12 -15.93 -6.62 -21.74
N LEU A 13 -16.88 -6.65 -22.68
CA LEU A 13 -17.52 -7.89 -23.13
C LEU A 13 -16.75 -8.39 -24.35
N GLY A 14 -16.07 -9.52 -24.23
CA GLY A 14 -15.39 -10.14 -25.37
C GLY A 14 -14.30 -11.14 -24.99
N ALA A 15 -14.63 -12.19 -24.25
CA ALA A 15 -13.93 -13.48 -24.28
C ALA A 15 -14.64 -14.49 -23.36
N VAL A 16 -15.79 -15.01 -23.79
CA VAL A 16 -16.38 -16.23 -23.21
C VAL A 16 -16.73 -17.15 -24.37
N GLN A 17 -15.80 -18.06 -24.69
CA GLN A 17 -15.91 -19.26 -25.54
C GLN A 17 -14.44 -19.72 -25.73
N SER A 18 -13.99 -20.93 -25.41
CA SER A 18 -14.60 -22.21 -25.03
C SER A 18 -13.43 -23.18 -24.69
N PHE A 19 -13.76 -24.44 -24.35
CA PHE A 19 -12.90 -25.59 -23.98
C PHE A 19 -12.63 -25.70 -22.47
N SER A 20 -13.45 -26.38 -21.67
CA SER A 20 -13.89 -27.79 -21.64
C SER A 20 -12.82 -28.79 -21.13
N ALA A 21 -13.18 -29.42 -20.00
CA ALA A 21 -12.70 -30.66 -19.38
C ALA A 21 -11.27 -30.72 -18.81
N ASN A 22 -11.12 -30.75 -17.47
CA ASN A 22 -11.09 -32.00 -16.68
C ASN A 22 -11.00 -31.70 -15.16
N SER A 23 -11.76 -32.47 -14.36
CA SER A 23 -11.67 -32.84 -12.92
C SER A 23 -10.70 -32.04 -11.98
N SER A 24 -11.02 -31.69 -10.73
CA SER A 24 -11.79 -32.37 -9.68
C SER A 24 -11.96 -31.43 -8.47
N ALA A 25 -13.06 -31.59 -7.73
CA ALA A 25 -13.25 -31.24 -6.32
C ALA A 25 -12.99 -29.78 -5.87
N GLY A 26 -14.07 -29.03 -5.72
CA GLY A 26 -14.06 -27.73 -5.02
C GLY A 26 -15.25 -26.86 -5.40
N THR A 27 -16.47 -27.38 -5.27
CA THR A 27 -17.67 -26.54 -5.35
C THR A 27 -17.66 -25.61 -4.14
N ASN A 28 -17.15 -24.40 -4.35
CA ASN A 28 -17.10 -23.37 -3.32
C ASN A 28 -18.53 -23.14 -2.81
N GLU A 29 -18.78 -23.37 -1.52
CA GLU A 29 -20.08 -23.19 -0.86
C GLU A 29 -20.69 -21.81 -1.13
N PHE A 30 -19.84 -20.84 -1.43
CA PHE A 30 -20.22 -19.50 -1.89
C PHE A 30 -21.01 -19.49 -3.21
N GLN A 31 -20.66 -20.35 -4.19
CA GLN A 31 -21.43 -20.48 -5.43
C GLN A 31 -22.79 -21.12 -5.20
N THR A 32 -22.89 -22.06 -4.26
CA THR A 32 -24.16 -22.68 -3.87
C THR A 32 -25.06 -21.65 -3.19
N MET A 33 -24.52 -20.85 -2.26
CA MET A 33 -25.27 -19.78 -1.59
C MET A 33 -25.69 -18.66 -2.56
N LEU A 34 -24.82 -18.27 -3.49
CA LEU A 34 -25.15 -17.24 -4.49
C LEU A 34 -26.24 -17.72 -5.46
N THR A 35 -26.22 -19.00 -5.83
CA THR A 35 -27.26 -19.62 -6.67
C THR A 35 -28.59 -19.68 -5.94
N GLN A 36 -28.58 -20.03 -4.64
CA GLN A 36 -29.78 -20.07 -3.79
C GLN A 36 -30.39 -18.68 -3.59
N LEU A 37 -29.56 -17.64 -3.44
CA LEU A 37 -30.00 -16.26 -3.22
C LEU A 37 -30.57 -15.61 -4.49
N MET A 38 -30.08 -16.02 -5.67
CA MET A 38 -30.63 -15.55 -6.95
C MET A 38 -31.92 -16.27 -7.38
N ALA A 39 -32.23 -17.42 -6.76
CA ALA A 39 -33.40 -18.24 -7.10
C ALA A 39 -34.72 -17.78 -6.45
N GLY A 40 -34.71 -16.76 -5.58
CA GLY A 40 -35.92 -16.01 -5.21
C GLY A 40 -37.02 -16.76 -4.44
N ASP A 41 -36.74 -17.91 -3.82
CA ASP A 41 -37.74 -18.72 -3.12
C ASP A 41 -37.59 -18.71 -1.58
N HIS A 42 -38.57 -18.03 -0.96
CA HIS A 42 -39.21 -18.21 0.35
C HIS A 42 -38.51 -19.00 1.48
N LEU A 43 -38.36 -18.30 2.61
CA LEU A 43 -37.99 -18.77 3.96
C LEU A 43 -38.89 -19.91 4.46
N GLY A 44 -38.29 -21.04 4.85
CA GLY A 44 -38.91 -22.12 5.62
C GLY A 44 -38.18 -22.35 6.96
N PRO A 45 -38.89 -22.71 8.05
CA PRO A 45 -38.33 -22.76 9.40
C PRO A 45 -37.79 -24.16 9.71
N GLU A 46 -36.50 -24.39 9.54
CA GLU A 46 -35.91 -25.66 9.95
C GLU A 46 -34.43 -25.55 10.32
N LEU A 47 -34.09 -24.73 11.33
CA LEU A 47 -32.77 -24.79 11.97
C LEU A 47 -32.87 -24.42 13.46
N ALA A 48 -33.69 -25.17 14.20
CA ALA A 48 -33.79 -25.09 15.66
C ALA A 48 -33.26 -26.36 16.35
N GLY A 49 -32.28 -27.06 15.75
CA GLY A 49 -31.85 -28.39 16.23
C GLY A 49 -30.36 -28.69 16.26
N THR A 50 -29.47 -27.72 16.05
CA THR A 50 -28.01 -27.97 15.94
C THR A 50 -27.15 -27.22 16.95
N ALA A 51 -27.74 -26.67 18.01
CA ALA A 51 -27.01 -26.00 19.09
C ALA A 51 -26.74 -26.91 20.31
N GLU A 52 -27.40 -28.07 20.44
CA GLU A 52 -27.28 -28.94 21.63
C GLU A 52 -26.33 -30.14 21.49
N GLN A 53 -25.73 -30.37 20.31
CA GLN A 53 -24.89 -31.55 20.06
C GLN A 53 -23.39 -31.28 19.97
N LEU A 54 -22.92 -30.04 20.15
CA LEU A 54 -21.50 -29.68 20.11
C LEU A 54 -20.90 -29.28 21.47
N LEU A 55 -21.65 -29.39 22.57
CA LEU A 55 -21.18 -29.00 23.91
C LEU A 55 -20.75 -30.17 24.81
N SER A 56 -20.78 -31.43 24.35
CA SER A 56 -20.62 -32.60 25.23
C SER A 56 -19.43 -33.52 24.96
N GLN A 57 -18.50 -33.21 24.04
CA GLN A 57 -17.36 -34.10 23.78
C GLN A 57 -16.06 -33.33 23.53
N GLY A 58 -15.14 -33.39 24.50
CA GLY A 58 -13.79 -32.84 24.30
C GLY A 58 -12.94 -32.57 25.53
N THR A 59 -13.21 -33.17 26.71
CA THR A 59 -12.21 -33.25 27.77
C THR A 59 -11.20 -34.34 27.43
N ASN A 60 -9.99 -33.96 27.04
CA ASN A 60 -8.79 -34.75 27.30
C ASN A 60 -7.55 -33.85 27.29
N ALA A 61 -7.09 -33.53 28.50
CA ALA A 61 -5.83 -32.89 28.78
C ALA A 61 -4.67 -33.87 28.50
N LEU A 62 -3.62 -33.40 27.83
CA LEU A 62 -2.30 -34.02 27.87
C LEU A 62 -1.29 -33.04 28.50
N PRO A 63 -0.40 -33.53 29.39
CA PRO A 63 0.48 -32.69 30.19
C PRO A 63 1.79 -32.40 29.43
N PHE A 64 2.13 -31.13 29.24
CA PHE A 64 3.49 -30.76 28.88
C PHE A 64 3.97 -29.64 29.81
N SER A 65 4.78 -30.03 30.79
CA SER A 65 5.50 -29.12 31.68
C SER A 65 6.66 -28.46 30.94
N LEU A 66 6.74 -27.14 30.99
CA LEU A 66 7.92 -26.37 30.58
C LEU A 66 8.80 -26.09 31.81
N PRO A 67 10.10 -26.45 31.80
CA PRO A 67 11.02 -26.01 32.85
C PRO A 67 11.31 -24.51 32.72
N SER A 68 11.16 -23.79 33.83
CA SER A 68 11.55 -22.39 33.98
C SER A 68 13.08 -22.26 33.94
N ARG A 69 13.62 -21.54 32.95
CA ARG A 69 15.05 -21.21 32.88
C ARG A 69 15.33 -19.92 33.66
N PRO A 70 16.36 -19.86 34.51
CA PRO A 70 16.67 -18.67 35.29
C PRO A 70 17.19 -17.52 34.42
N ALA A 71 16.91 -16.31 34.88
CA ALA A 71 17.47 -15.06 34.37
C ALA A 71 19.00 -15.08 34.49
N GLU A 72 19.68 -14.96 33.35
CA GLU A 72 21.13 -14.83 33.31
C GLU A 72 21.48 -13.49 32.68
N THR A 73 22.11 -12.67 33.52
CA THR A 73 22.66 -11.36 33.27
C THR A 73 23.68 -11.40 32.13
N ALA A 74 23.40 -10.67 31.05
CA ALA A 74 24.43 -10.28 30.08
C ALA A 74 24.29 -8.79 29.80
N ALA A 75 25.04 -8.00 30.57
CA ALA A 75 25.35 -6.62 30.25
C ALA A 75 26.21 -6.60 28.98
N ALA A 76 25.56 -6.46 27.82
CA ALA A 76 26.23 -6.08 26.59
C ALA A 76 26.25 -4.56 26.50
N VAL A 77 27.44 -4.01 26.73
CA VAL A 77 27.80 -2.62 26.44
C VAL A 77 27.50 -2.36 24.96
N MET A 78 26.44 -1.60 24.67
CA MET A 78 26.24 -1.03 23.34
C MET A 78 27.14 0.21 23.23
N PRO A 79 28.02 0.29 22.22
CA PRO A 79 28.72 1.54 21.96
C PRO A 79 27.70 2.59 21.55
N ASP A 80 27.78 3.74 22.22
CA ASP A 80 27.09 4.98 21.95
C ASP A 80 27.18 5.30 20.44
N SER A 81 26.14 4.92 19.71
CA SER A 81 26.02 5.24 18.29
C SER A 81 25.43 6.64 18.22
N ALA A 82 26.33 7.62 18.09
CA ALA A 82 25.98 8.97 17.69
C ALA A 82 24.93 8.93 16.56
N PRO A 83 23.95 9.84 16.52
CA PRO A 83 22.88 9.79 15.55
C PRO A 83 23.45 9.99 14.14
N VAL A 84 23.71 8.88 13.44
CA VAL A 84 23.92 8.88 11.99
C VAL A 84 22.68 9.54 11.41
N SER A 85 22.86 10.71 10.79
CA SER A 85 21.75 11.45 10.20
C SER A 85 20.96 10.50 9.30
N SER A 86 19.65 10.38 9.51
CA SER A 86 18.79 9.45 8.75
C SER A 86 18.85 9.68 7.23
N LYS A 87 19.28 10.87 6.78
CA LYS A 87 19.60 11.17 5.38
C LYS A 87 20.74 10.31 4.83
N THR A 88 21.78 10.07 5.63
CA THR A 88 22.95 9.25 5.27
C THR A 88 22.59 7.78 5.12
N GLN A 89 21.63 7.28 5.90
CA GLN A 89 21.23 5.86 5.89
C GLN A 89 20.64 5.41 4.53
N PHE A 90 19.94 6.30 3.82
CA PHE A 90 19.26 5.96 2.57
C PHE A 90 19.96 6.55 1.33
N ALA A 91 21.13 7.18 1.50
CA ALA A 91 21.82 7.90 0.44
C ALA A 91 22.12 7.01 -0.77
N ASP A 92 22.64 5.80 -0.54
CA ASP A 92 22.99 4.87 -1.62
C ASP A 92 21.76 4.39 -2.40
N ILE A 93 20.65 4.13 -1.70
CA ILE A 93 19.38 3.72 -2.32
C ILE A 93 18.79 4.88 -3.15
N ILE A 94 18.83 6.10 -2.60
CA ILE A 94 18.37 7.31 -3.30
C ILE A 94 19.20 7.53 -4.56
N LYS A 95 20.53 7.40 -4.46
CA LYS A 95 21.44 7.50 -5.60
C LYS A 95 21.13 6.45 -6.66
N GLN A 96 20.99 5.19 -6.26
CA GLN A 96 20.64 4.11 -7.18
C GLN A 96 19.31 4.37 -7.91
N ALA A 97 18.29 4.83 -7.18
CA ALA A 97 16.99 5.16 -7.74
C ALA A 97 17.06 6.37 -8.68
N ALA A 98 17.83 7.39 -8.30
CA ALA A 98 18.11 8.57 -9.12
C ALA A 98 18.75 8.18 -10.45
N ASP A 99 19.81 7.36 -10.42
CA ASP A 99 20.50 6.87 -11.60
C ASP A 99 19.56 6.02 -12.48
N THR A 100 18.81 5.09 -11.88
CA THR A 100 17.91 4.17 -12.60
C THR A 100 16.77 4.90 -13.30
N TYR A 101 16.17 5.88 -12.63
CA TYR A 101 15.00 6.60 -13.14
C TYR A 101 15.34 8.01 -13.62
N GLN A 102 16.63 8.33 -13.80
CA GLN A 102 17.15 9.60 -14.31
C GLN A 102 16.64 10.84 -13.57
N LEU A 103 16.32 10.71 -12.28
CA LEU A 103 15.79 11.77 -11.42
C LEU A 103 16.92 12.44 -10.66
N PRO A 104 16.83 13.74 -10.34
CA PRO A 104 17.75 14.34 -9.37
C PRO A 104 17.62 13.67 -8.00
N GLU A 105 18.74 13.27 -7.38
CA GLU A 105 18.76 12.68 -6.02
C GLU A 105 18.03 13.56 -5.01
N LYS A 106 18.28 14.87 -5.09
CA LYS A 106 17.67 15.88 -4.23
C LYS A 106 16.14 15.89 -4.34
N LEU A 107 15.59 15.59 -5.52
CA LEU A 107 14.14 15.57 -5.71
C LEU A 107 13.52 14.35 -5.00
N ILE A 108 14.14 13.19 -5.12
CA ILE A 108 13.72 11.98 -4.41
C ILE A 108 13.81 12.20 -2.89
N ALA A 109 14.93 12.73 -2.41
CA ALA A 109 15.12 13.04 -1.00
C ALA A 109 14.10 14.07 -0.48
N ALA A 110 13.75 15.09 -1.27
CA ALA A 110 12.76 16.09 -0.92
C ALA A 110 11.35 15.48 -0.79
N VAL A 111 10.98 14.55 -1.68
CA VAL A 111 9.72 13.79 -1.57
C VAL A 111 9.73 12.92 -0.32
N ILE A 112 10.79 12.12 -0.08
CA ILE A 112 10.89 11.27 1.13
C ILE A 112 10.76 12.11 2.41
N ARG A 113 11.41 13.28 2.45
CA ARG A 113 11.32 14.20 3.59
C ARG A 113 9.88 14.64 3.84
N GLN A 114 9.15 15.01 2.79
CA GLN A 114 7.76 15.44 2.91
C GLN A 114 6.81 14.29 3.28
N GLU A 115 7.05 13.09 2.76
CA GLU A 115 6.16 11.94 2.93
C GLU A 115 6.30 11.29 4.32
N SER A 116 7.53 11.04 4.76
CA SER A 116 7.78 10.26 5.98
C SER A 116 8.76 10.91 6.95
N ASN A 117 9.42 12.00 6.53
CA ASN A 117 10.58 12.54 7.21
C ASN A 117 11.66 11.46 7.43
N PHE A 118 11.92 10.64 6.40
CA PHE A 118 12.87 9.53 6.40
C PHE A 118 12.54 8.40 7.40
N LYS A 119 11.26 8.17 7.70
CA LYS A 119 10.80 7.06 8.55
C LYS A 119 10.32 5.89 7.69
N SER A 120 11.09 4.82 7.61
CA SER A 120 10.78 3.65 6.76
C SER A 120 9.57 2.85 7.22
N ASN A 121 9.19 2.94 8.50
CA ASN A 121 8.03 2.28 9.07
C ASN A 121 6.77 3.18 9.12
N ALA A 122 6.76 4.31 8.42
CA ALA A 122 5.62 5.23 8.42
C ALA A 122 4.40 4.61 7.73
N VAL A 123 3.24 4.68 8.40
CA VAL A 123 1.93 4.29 7.86
C VAL A 123 0.96 5.45 8.05
N SER A 124 0.30 5.89 6.98
CA SER A 124 -0.77 6.87 7.07
C SER A 124 -2.10 6.21 7.45
N ARG A 125 -3.07 7.02 7.91
CA ARG A 125 -4.44 6.55 8.19
C ARG A 125 -5.15 5.95 6.98
N ALA A 126 -4.75 6.36 5.77
CA ALA A 126 -5.29 5.84 4.50
C ALA A 126 -4.54 4.57 4.02
N GLY A 127 -3.50 4.14 4.73
CA GLY A 127 -2.71 2.95 4.39
C GLY A 127 -1.51 3.22 3.47
N ALA A 128 -1.14 4.47 3.24
CA ALA A 128 0.10 4.80 2.56
C ALA A 128 1.30 4.36 3.42
N ALA A 129 2.32 3.74 2.81
CA ALA A 129 3.36 3.03 3.54
C ALA A 129 4.79 3.40 3.09
N GLY A 130 5.70 3.42 4.06
CA GLY A 130 7.13 3.56 3.86
C GLY A 130 7.62 4.97 3.56
N LEU A 131 8.87 5.06 3.08
CA LEU A 131 9.61 6.31 2.92
C LEU A 131 8.95 7.33 1.97
N MET A 132 8.37 6.84 0.88
CA MET A 132 7.69 7.61 -0.17
C MET A 132 6.16 7.43 -0.15
N GLN A 133 5.63 6.87 0.95
CA GLN A 133 4.19 6.72 1.23
C GLN A 133 3.39 6.18 0.05
N LEU A 134 3.77 4.98 -0.44
CA LEU A 134 3.04 4.33 -1.51
C LEU A 134 1.70 3.79 -1.01
N MET A 135 0.61 4.16 -1.69
CA MET A 135 -0.70 3.54 -1.46
C MET A 135 -0.67 2.06 -1.89
N PRO A 136 -1.43 1.15 -1.24
CA PRO A 136 -1.36 -0.29 -1.53
C PRO A 136 -1.60 -0.66 -3.00
N GLY A 137 -2.60 -0.05 -3.65
CA GLY A 137 -2.87 -0.27 -5.08
C GLY A 137 -1.72 0.21 -5.98
N THR A 138 -1.11 1.35 -5.63
CA THR A 138 0.06 1.89 -6.34
C THR A 138 1.28 0.98 -6.16
N ALA A 139 1.55 0.52 -4.94
CA ALA A 139 2.64 -0.42 -4.65
C ALA A 139 2.50 -1.70 -5.50
N LYS A 140 1.30 -2.29 -5.54
CA LYS A 140 1.00 -3.46 -6.37
C LYS A 140 1.27 -3.20 -7.85
N HIS A 141 0.79 -2.08 -8.41
CA HIS A 141 1.04 -1.74 -9.81
C HIS A 141 2.51 -1.49 -10.14
N LEU A 142 3.33 -1.12 -9.15
CA LEU A 142 4.76 -0.87 -9.33
C LEU A 142 5.61 -2.12 -9.12
N GLY A 143 5.03 -3.23 -8.65
CA GLY A 143 5.74 -4.47 -8.31
C GLY A 143 6.40 -4.44 -6.93
N VAL A 144 5.99 -3.52 -6.05
CA VAL A 144 6.48 -3.45 -4.66
C VAL A 144 5.70 -4.45 -3.82
N THR A 145 6.38 -5.49 -3.33
CA THR A 145 5.77 -6.55 -2.51
C THR A 145 5.81 -6.22 -1.02
N ASN A 146 6.84 -5.49 -0.57
CA ASN A 146 6.93 -4.97 0.78
C ASN A 146 7.16 -3.44 0.76
N PRO A 147 6.13 -2.61 0.99
CA PRO A 147 6.30 -1.16 0.99
C PRO A 147 7.03 -0.61 2.22
N MET A 148 7.32 -1.43 3.25
CA MET A 148 8.16 -1.02 4.39
C MET A 148 9.65 -1.30 4.16
N ASP A 149 9.99 -2.09 3.15
CA ASP A 149 11.36 -2.28 2.74
C ASP A 149 11.88 -0.99 2.07
N PRO A 150 12.94 -0.34 2.60
CA PRO A 150 13.44 0.93 2.06
C PRO A 150 13.81 0.87 0.58
N GLN A 151 14.46 -0.22 0.15
CA GLN A 151 14.92 -0.41 -1.23
C GLN A 151 13.71 -0.46 -2.18
N GLN A 152 12.75 -1.35 -1.91
CA GLN A 152 11.57 -1.47 -2.74
C GLN A 152 10.73 -0.19 -2.75
N ASN A 153 10.58 0.47 -1.60
CA ASN A 153 9.76 1.67 -1.47
C ASN A 153 10.35 2.85 -2.26
N ILE A 154 11.66 3.12 -2.11
CA ILE A 154 12.34 4.20 -2.83
C ILE A 154 12.35 3.89 -4.33
N MET A 155 12.68 2.67 -4.74
CA MET A 155 12.69 2.29 -6.16
C MET A 155 11.29 2.39 -6.79
N GLY A 156 10.25 1.95 -6.08
CA GLY A 156 8.85 2.07 -6.53
C GLY A 156 8.40 3.53 -6.61
N GLY A 157 8.65 4.32 -5.56
CA GLY A 157 8.28 5.73 -5.52
C GLY A 157 9.00 6.56 -6.58
N ALA A 158 10.29 6.33 -6.80
CA ALA A 158 11.07 6.98 -7.86
C ALA A 158 10.54 6.61 -9.26
N LYS A 159 10.21 5.34 -9.50
CA LYS A 159 9.54 4.90 -10.74
C LYS A 159 8.23 5.64 -10.98
N TYR A 160 7.41 5.79 -9.94
CA TYR A 160 6.14 6.48 -10.03
C TYR A 160 6.31 7.98 -10.27
N LEU A 161 7.25 8.62 -9.56
CA LEU A 161 7.59 10.03 -9.76
C LEU A 161 8.09 10.31 -11.18
N ARG A 162 8.96 9.43 -11.72
CA ARG A 162 9.40 9.50 -13.13
C ARG A 162 8.23 9.42 -14.09
N LYS A 163 7.28 8.50 -13.86
CA LYS A 163 6.06 8.41 -14.67
C LYS A 163 5.27 9.72 -14.65
N MET A 164 5.14 10.37 -13.50
CA MET A 164 4.45 11.67 -13.40
C MET A 164 5.22 12.77 -14.14
N LEU A 165 6.56 12.81 -14.03
CA LEU A 165 7.37 13.79 -14.73
C LEU A 165 7.27 13.64 -16.25
N ASN A 166 7.34 12.41 -16.76
CA ASN A 166 7.17 12.15 -18.19
C ASN A 166 5.78 12.57 -18.69
N GLN A 167 4.76 12.44 -17.85
CA GLN A 167 3.38 12.74 -18.24
C GLN A 167 3.04 14.24 -18.17
N PHE A 168 3.66 15.00 -17.26
CA PHE A 168 3.27 16.39 -17.00
C PHE A 168 4.38 17.43 -17.22
N GLY A 169 5.61 17.02 -17.51
CA GLY A 169 6.68 17.87 -18.05
C GLY A 169 7.40 18.77 -17.06
N SER A 170 6.84 19.07 -15.88
CA SER A 170 7.50 19.87 -14.84
C SER A 170 7.48 19.20 -13.47
N ASN A 171 8.43 19.58 -12.60
CA ASN A 171 8.51 19.06 -11.23
C ASN A 171 7.24 19.38 -10.44
N GLU A 172 6.74 20.61 -10.53
CA GLU A 172 5.56 21.06 -9.81
C GLU A 172 4.32 20.27 -10.20
N MET A 173 4.13 20.03 -11.50
CA MET A 173 2.99 19.26 -12.00
C MET A 173 3.13 17.77 -11.70
N ALA A 174 4.35 17.22 -11.76
CA ALA A 174 4.62 15.85 -11.37
C ALA A 174 4.35 15.62 -9.88
N LEU A 175 4.75 16.53 -9.01
CA LEU A 175 4.49 16.49 -7.57
C LEU A 175 3.00 16.64 -7.26
N ALA A 176 2.30 17.52 -7.97
CA ALA A 176 0.85 17.64 -7.86
C ALA A 176 0.16 16.32 -8.25
N ALA A 177 0.62 15.67 -9.33
CA ALA A 177 0.07 14.39 -9.77
C ALA A 177 0.44 13.23 -8.85
N TYR A 178 1.62 13.27 -8.22
CA TYR A 178 2.04 12.29 -7.23
C TYR A 178 1.11 12.32 -6.00
N ASN A 179 0.82 13.52 -5.49
CA ASN A 179 -0.02 13.71 -4.30
C ASN A 179 -1.53 13.59 -4.59
N ALA A 180 -2.05 14.33 -5.57
CA ALA A 180 -3.48 14.38 -5.86
C ALA A 180 -3.95 13.31 -6.86
N GLY A 181 -3.01 12.58 -7.47
CA GLY A 181 -3.29 11.66 -8.55
C GLY A 181 -3.33 12.36 -9.94
N PRO A 182 -2.88 11.67 -11.01
CA PRO A 182 -2.78 12.24 -12.35
C PRO A 182 -4.15 12.61 -12.95
N GLY A 183 -5.23 11.93 -12.54
CA GLY A 183 -6.59 12.24 -13.01
C GLY A 183 -7.04 13.64 -12.59
N ASN A 184 -6.70 14.07 -11.36
CA ASN A 184 -7.03 15.40 -10.88
C ASN A 184 -6.23 16.47 -11.63
N VAL A 185 -4.93 16.27 -11.82
CA VAL A 185 -4.09 17.23 -12.58
C VAL A 185 -4.60 17.39 -14.01
N LYS A 186 -4.99 16.30 -14.68
CA LYS A 186 -5.64 16.35 -16.01
C LYS A 186 -6.97 17.12 -15.96
N LYS A 187 -7.84 16.80 -14.99
CA LYS A 187 -9.16 17.42 -14.84
C LYS A 187 -9.07 18.94 -14.69
N TYR A 188 -8.09 19.43 -13.93
CA TYR A 188 -7.92 20.86 -13.67
C TYR A 188 -6.98 21.56 -14.67
N GLY A 189 -6.30 20.83 -15.56
CA GLY A 189 -5.32 21.39 -16.49
C GLY A 189 -4.12 22.05 -15.80
N GLY A 190 -3.82 21.67 -14.56
CA GLY A 190 -2.92 22.40 -13.67
C GLY A 190 -2.81 21.74 -12.30
N ILE A 191 -2.11 22.41 -11.37
CA ILE A 191 -2.14 22.02 -9.96
C ILE A 191 -3.58 22.19 -9.46
N PRO A 192 -4.25 21.12 -8.99
CA PRO A 192 -5.63 21.19 -8.52
C PRO A 192 -5.80 22.24 -7.40
N PRO A 193 -6.98 22.88 -7.26
CA PRO A 193 -7.26 23.85 -6.21
C PRO A 193 -7.48 23.19 -4.83
N PHE A 194 -6.70 22.15 -4.53
CA PHE A 194 -6.68 21.47 -3.25
C PHE A 194 -5.58 22.10 -2.40
N LYS A 195 -5.96 22.74 -1.28
CA LYS A 195 -5.00 23.41 -0.38
C LYS A 195 -3.87 22.47 0.03
N GLU A 196 -4.19 21.20 0.29
CA GLU A 196 -3.20 20.17 0.63
C GLU A 196 -2.16 19.98 -0.47
N THR A 197 -2.59 19.80 -1.72
CA THR A 197 -1.70 19.58 -2.87
C THR A 197 -0.84 20.80 -3.18
N GLN A 198 -1.41 22.01 -3.13
CA GLN A 198 -0.64 23.24 -3.33
C GLN A 198 0.45 23.40 -2.25
N ASN A 199 0.11 23.10 -1.00
CA ASN A 199 1.06 23.11 0.11
C ASN A 199 2.11 22.02 -0.04
N TYR A 200 1.72 20.83 -0.50
CA TYR A 200 2.62 19.71 -0.77
C TYR A 200 3.69 20.11 -1.79
N VAL A 201 3.27 20.62 -2.95
CA VAL A 201 4.17 21.08 -4.02
C VAL A 201 5.14 22.14 -3.48
N LYS A 202 4.61 23.16 -2.79
CA LYS A 202 5.43 24.23 -2.21
C LYS A 202 6.49 23.69 -1.24
N LYS A 203 6.11 22.77 -0.35
CA LYS A 203 7.03 22.19 0.66
C LYS A 203 8.12 21.35 -0.01
N VAL A 204 7.76 20.46 -0.94
CA VAL A 204 8.75 19.64 -1.63
C VAL A 204 9.71 20.50 -2.44
N MET A 205 9.23 21.51 -3.16
CA MET A 205 10.11 22.41 -3.92
C MET A 205 11.03 23.24 -3.02
N THR A 206 10.53 23.63 -1.83
CA THR A 206 11.38 24.27 -0.80
C THR A 206 12.48 23.33 -0.31
N TYR A 207 12.16 22.07 -0.02
CA TYR A 207 13.17 21.10 0.38
C TYR A 207 14.17 20.82 -0.74
N TYR A 208 13.68 20.71 -1.98
CA TYR A 208 14.50 20.44 -3.16
C TYR A 208 15.55 21.55 -3.38
N SER A 209 15.17 22.82 -3.23
CA SER A 209 16.10 23.95 -3.42
C SER A 209 17.11 24.12 -2.27
N GLN A 210 16.78 23.68 -1.06
CA GLN A 210 17.64 23.78 0.12
C GLN A 210 18.63 22.62 0.26
N MET A 211 18.41 21.51 -0.45
CA MET A 211 19.32 20.38 -0.39
C MET A 211 20.59 20.70 -1.17
N VAL A 212 21.72 20.67 -0.47
CA VAL A 212 23.08 20.79 -1.05
C VAL A 212 23.61 19.42 -1.42
#